data_AF-A0A1M7PRT4-F1
#
_entry.id   AF-A0A1M7PRT4-F1
#
_cell.length_a   1.000
_cell.length_b   1.000
_cell.length_c   1.000
_cell.angle_alpha   90.00
_cell.angle_beta   90.00
_cell.angle_gamma   90.00
#
_symmetry.space_group_name_H-M   'P 1'
#
loop_
_entity.id
_entity.type
_entity.pdbx_description
1 polymer ?
#
loop_
_entity_poly.entity_id
_entity_poly.type
_entity_poly.pdbx_seq_one_letter_code
_entity_poly.pdbx_strand_id
1 'polypeptide(L)' 'MSVKTKNKLIASLKIWLVIYPSITLFLYLFGEELSALPLYQRTFLLTISLVPWMIFVGVPFIDAIFTRISAKLTRTK' A
#
# COMPACT_ATOMS: atom_id res chain seq x y z
N MET A 1 21.99 5.81 13.69
CA MET A 1 21.23 4.86 12.83
C MET A 1 21.95 4.72 11.50
N SER A 2 22.24 3.51 11.02
CA SER A 2 22.91 3.29 9.74
C SER A 2 22.01 3.66 8.55
N VAL A 3 22.60 4.15 7.44
CA VAL A 3 21.90 4.47 6.19
C VAL A 3 21.05 3.28 5.70
N LYS A 4 21.56 2.05 5.89
CA LYS A 4 20.84 0.81 5.56
C LYS A 4 19.52 0.68 6.33
N THR A 5 19.51 1.02 7.61
CA THR A 5 18.31 0.98 8.46
C THR A 5 17.33 2.08 8.06
N LYS A 6 17.82 3.28 7.73
CA LYS A 6 16.99 4.40 7.24
C LYS A 6 16.25 4.04 5.96
N ASN A 7 16.95 3.44 5.00
CA ASN A 7 16.34 3.07 3.72
C ASN A 7 15.28 1.97 3.89
N LYS A 8 15.52 0.99 4.77
CA LYS A 8 14.51 -0.03 5.12
C LYS A 8 13.27 0.57 5.78
N LEU A 9 13.45 1.51 6.70
CA LEU A 9 12.33 2.18 7.37
C LEU A 9 11.47 2.99 6.39
N ILE A 10 12.10 3.71 5.47
CA ILE A 10 11.39 4.46 4.42
C ILE A 10 10.60 3.51 3.53
N ALA A 11 11.20 2.39 3.11
CA ALA A 11 10.51 1.38 2.30
C ALA A 11 9.30 0.78 3.04
N SER A 12 9.44 0.42 4.32
CA SER A 12 8.33 -0.10 5.11
C SER A 12 7.21 0.92 5.29
N LEU A 13 7.54 2.21 5.46
CA LEU A 13 6.53 3.28 5.57
C LEU A 13 5.77 3.48 4.26
N LYS A 14 6.45 3.43 3.11
CA LYS A 14 5.79 3.48 1.79
C LYS A 14 4.81 2.33 1.61
N ILE A 15 5.24 1.11 1.96
CA ILE A 15 4.37 -0.07 1.91
C ILE A 15 3.17 0.10 2.85
N TRP A 16 3.38 0.59 4.08
CA TRP A 16 2.31 0.85 5.04
C TRP A 16 1.27 1.87 4.52
N LEU A 17 1.75 2.96 3.90
CA LEU A 17 0.91 3.98 3.25
C LEU A 17 0.07 3.41 2.10
N VAL A 18 0.49 2.32 1.47
CA VAL A 18 -0.31 1.61 0.46
C VAL A 18 -1.29 0.65 1.13
N ILE A 19 -0.81 -0.19 2.06
CA ILE A 19 -1.58 -1.30 2.64
C ILE A 19 -2.82 -0.80 3.37
N TYR A 20 -2.66 0.10 4.34
CA TYR A 20 -3.76 0.50 5.23
C TYR A 20 -4.97 1.10 4.49
N PRO A 21 -4.80 2.11 3.59
CA PRO A 21 -5.92 2.63 2.83
C PRO A 21 -6.46 1.61 1.82
N SER A 22 -5.61 0.75 1.24
CA SER A 22 -6.08 -0.28 0.31
C SER A 22 -6.95 -1.32 1.01
N ILE A 23 -6.54 -1.83 2.18
CA ILE A 23 -7.37 -2.74 2.98
C ILE A 23 -8.70 -2.06 3.32
N THR A 24 -8.65 -0.81 3.78
CA THR A 24 -9.85 -0.05 4.15
C THR A 24 -10.79 0.11 2.96
N LEU A 25 -10.27 0.46 1.78
CA LEU A 25 -11.04 0.60 0.54
C LEU A 25 -11.69 -0.72 0.13
N PHE A 26 -10.94 -1.82 0.15
CA PHE A 26 -11.47 -3.14 -0.23
C PHE A 26 -12.53 -3.63 0.77
N LEU A 27 -12.32 -3.41 2.07
CA LEU A 27 -13.32 -3.74 3.08
C LEU A 27 -14.55 -2.83 2.97
N TYR A 28 -14.40 -1.56 2.59
CA TYR A 28 -15.53 -0.68 2.35
C TYR A 28 -16.35 -1.11 1.14
N LEU A 29 -15.69 -1.54 0.05
CA LEU A 29 -16.35 -1.95 -1.19
C LEU A 29 -16.93 -3.37 -1.14
N PHE A 30 -16.26 -4.30 -0.46
CA PHE A 30 -16.58 -5.74 -0.50
C PHE A 30 -16.90 -6.34 0.87
N GLY A 31 -16.78 -5.58 1.96
CA GLY A 31 -16.87 -6.10 3.33
C GLY A 31 -18.21 -6.73 3.67
N GLU A 32 -19.31 -6.20 3.13
CA GLU A 32 -20.66 -6.75 3.30
C GLU A 32 -20.77 -8.14 2.66
N GLU A 33 -20.47 -8.26 1.36
CA GLU A 33 -20.46 -9.53 0.63
C GLU A 33 -19.50 -10.56 1.26
N LEU A 34 -18.34 -10.10 1.71
CA LEU A 34 -17.34 -10.92 2.38
C LEU A 34 -17.73 -11.35 3.80
N SER A 35 -18.68 -10.67 4.44
CA SER A 35 -19.10 -10.96 5.82
C SER A 35 -19.89 -12.26 5.95
N ALA A 36 -20.55 -12.69 4.86
CA ALA A 36 -21.28 -13.94 4.79
C ALA A 36 -20.36 -15.19 4.72
N LEU A 37 -19.08 -14.99 4.40
CA LEU A 37 -18.12 -16.07 4.20
C LEU A 37 -17.36 -16.41 5.49
N PRO A 38 -16.95 -17.68 5.68
CA PRO A 38 -16.00 -18.06 6.74
C PRO A 38 -14.71 -17.22 6.68
N LEU A 39 -14.11 -16.96 7.84
CA LEU A 39 -12.95 -16.08 7.99
C LEU A 39 -11.81 -16.39 6.99
N TYR A 40 -11.51 -17.67 6.78
CA TYR A 40 -10.44 -18.08 5.88
C TYR A 40 -10.74 -17.76 4.40
N GLN A 41 -12.00 -17.91 3.96
CA GLN A 41 -12.42 -17.59 2.59
C GLN A 41 -12.42 -16.08 2.36
N ARG A 42 -12.95 -15.31 3.31
CA ARG A 42 -12.88 -13.84 3.29
C ARG A 42 -11.44 -13.36 3.18
N THR A 43 -10.56 -13.91 4.01
CA THR A 43 -9.14 -13.53 4.01
C THR A 43 -8.47 -13.90 2.69
N PHE A 44 -8.78 -15.07 2.13
CA PHE A 44 -8.26 -15.49 0.83
C PHE A 44 -8.69 -14.55 -0.29
N LEU A 45 -9.99 -14.25 -0.40
CA LEU A 45 -10.53 -13.35 -1.43
C LEU A 45 -10.00 -11.92 -1.28
N LEU A 46 -9.90 -11.42 -0.05
CA LEU A 46 -9.32 -10.11 0.20
C LEU A 46 -7.85 -10.07 -0.24
N THR A 47 -7.04 -11.07 0.15
CA THR A 47 -5.60 -11.08 -0.12
C THR A 47 -5.26 -11.35 -1.59
N ILE A 48 -5.95 -12.27 -2.26
CA ILE A 48 -5.71 -12.55 -3.69
C ILE A 48 -6.06 -11.35 -4.56
N SER A 49 -6.97 -10.49 -4.12
CA SER A 49 -7.33 -9.24 -4.82
C SER A 49 -6.40 -8.10 -4.45
N LEU A 50 -6.09 -7.95 -3.16
CA LEU A 50 -5.29 -6.85 -2.62
C LEU A 50 -3.81 -6.95 -3.03
N VAL A 51 -3.22 -8.14 -3.03
CA VAL A 51 -1.78 -8.30 -3.32
C VAL A 51 -1.42 -7.84 -4.73
N PRO A 52 -2.11 -8.29 -5.80
CA PRO A 52 -1.89 -7.75 -7.15
C PRO A 52 -2.11 -6.24 -7.22
N TRP A 53 -3.17 -5.72 -6.58
CA TRP A 53 -3.42 -4.28 -6.52
C TRP A 53 -2.23 -3.50 -5.94
N MET A 54 -1.66 -3.97 -4.84
CA MET A 54 -0.53 -3.30 -4.21
C MET A 54 0.74 -3.36 -5.07
N ILE A 55 1.00 -4.50 -5.71
CA ILE A 55 2.23 -4.69 -6.51
C ILE A 55 2.18 -3.86 -7.80
N PHE A 56 1.04 -3.89 -8.50
CA PHE A 56 0.94 -3.27 -9.84
C PHE A 56 0.49 -1.82 -9.81
N VAL A 57 -0.24 -1.40 -8.76
CA VAL A 57 -0.80 -0.04 -8.69
C VAL A 57 -0.32 0.70 -7.45
N GLY A 58 -0.57 0.16 -6.25
CA GLY A 58 -0.36 0.88 -5.01
C GLY A 58 1.09 1.34 -4.76
N VAL A 59 2.04 0.40 -4.80
CA VAL A 59 3.47 0.69 -4.58
C VAL A 59 4.04 1.59 -5.70
N PRO A 60 3.85 1.29 -7.00
CA PRO A 60 4.31 2.17 -8.07
C PRO A 60 3.75 3.59 -7.98
N PHE A 61 2.49 3.74 -7.59
CA PHE A 61 1.85 5.05 -7.42
C PHE A 61 2.50 5.88 -6.31
N ILE A 62 2.71 5.29 -5.13
CA ILE A 62 3.40 5.97 -4.02
C ILE A 62 4.84 6.30 -4.39
N ASP A 63 5.55 5.39 -5.07
CA ASP A 63 6.91 5.67 -5.53
C ASP A 63 6.97 6.84 -6.52
N ALA A 64 6.00 6.94 -7.44
CA ALA A 64 5.88 8.07 -8.35
C ALA A 64 5.62 9.38 -7.62
N ILE A 65 4.74 9.39 -6.61
CA ILE A 65 4.47 10.57 -5.78
C ILE A 65 5.74 11.05 -5.07
N PHE A 66 6.45 10.14 -4.38
CA PHE A 66 7.67 10.49 -3.66
C PHE A 66 8.76 11.02 -4.59
N THR A 67 8.91 10.42 -5.77
CA THR A 67 9.87 10.88 -6.78
C THR A 67 9.55 12.30 -7.24
N ARG A 68 8.27 12.61 -7.50
CA ARG A 68 7.82 13.95 -7.89
C ARG A 68 8.01 14.98 -6.77
N ILE A 69 7.70 14.62 -5.53
CA ILE A 69 7.89 15.50 -4.37
C ILE A 69 9.38 15.81 -4.19
N SER A 70 10.24 14.79 -4.26
CA SER A 70 11.68 14.99 -4.10
C SER A 70 12.27 15.85 -5.22
N ALA A 71 11.84 15.65 -6.47
CA ALA A 71 12.26 16.49 -7.60
C ALA A 71 11.84 17.96 -7.43
N LYS A 72 10.63 18.20 -6.91
CA LYS A 72 10.13 19.56 -6.65
C LYS A 72 10.91 20.27 -5.54
N LEU A 73 11.31 19.54 -4.50
CA LEU A 73 12.11 20.07 -3.40
C LEU A 73 13.50 20.55 -3.87
N THR A 74 14.14 19.80 -4.77
CA THR A 74 15.45 20.16 -5.33
C THR A 74 15.39 21.38 -6.26
N ARG A 75 14.27 21.60 -6.96
CA ARG A 75 14.09 22.73 -7.90
C ARG A 75 13.80 24.07 -7.22
N THR A 76 13.44 24.06 -5.94
CA THR A 76 13.07 25.28 -5.18
C THR A 76 14.24 25.81 -4.33
N LYS A 77 15.42 25.19 -4.41
CA LYS A 77 16.65 25.58 -3.72
C LYS A 77 17.65 26.11 -4.74
#